data_AF-A0A387BPA4-F1
#
_entry.id   AF-A0A387BPA4-F1
#
_cell.length_a   1.000
_cell.length_b   1.000
_cell.length_c   1.000
_cell.angle_alpha   90.00
_cell.angle_beta   90.00
_cell.angle_gamma   90.00
#
_symmetry.space_group_name_H-M   'P 1'
#
loop_
_entity.id
_entity.type
_entity.pdbx_description
1 polymer ?
#
loop_
_entity_poly.entity_id
_entity_poly.type
_entity_poly.pdbx_seq_one_letter_code
_entity_poly.pdbx_strand_id
1 'polypeptide(L)'
;MSESIMEQTEVDEQIKNFKIEMRRYRIPILKLSKDIGYPAALVSDILFLRKKPDIKLLQKIEESLNGSIQDKGEERYLNGKGRISTLPMETMNKSYQSLSCANSDILNKLGGKIKTIRTQLNLSEVEFGAELTPVVSPRFIREIEDNRFVPSLEHLIEIADLGKVTLDWLLRV
;
A
#
# COMPACT_ATOMS: atom_id res chain seq x y z
N MET A 1 -19.18 30.70 -23.89
CA MET A 1 -19.14 30.18 -22.50
C MET A 1 -18.79 28.68 -22.46
N SER A 2 -17.98 28.20 -23.40
CA SER A 2 -17.70 26.76 -23.61
C SER A 2 -16.24 26.37 -23.35
N GLU A 3 -15.31 27.33 -23.36
CA GLU A 3 -13.87 27.06 -23.15
C GLU A 3 -13.53 26.68 -21.69
N SER A 4 -14.22 27.26 -20.70
CA SER A 4 -13.93 27.03 -19.26
C SER A 4 -14.29 25.63 -18.75
N ILE A 5 -15.18 24.90 -19.45
CA ILE A 5 -15.61 23.56 -19.02
C ILE A 5 -14.62 22.51 -19.50
N MET A 6 -14.10 22.66 -20.73
CA MET A 6 -13.11 21.75 -21.31
C MET A 6 -11.79 21.73 -20.50
N GLU A 7 -11.30 22.90 -20.08
CA GLU A 7 -10.09 23.02 -19.26
C GLU A 7 -10.22 22.32 -17.90
N GLN A 8 -11.38 22.39 -17.25
CA GLN A 8 -11.56 21.79 -15.92
C GLN A 8 -11.54 20.26 -15.98
N THR A 9 -12.12 19.67 -17.03
CA THR A 9 -12.07 18.22 -17.26
C THR A 9 -10.65 17.70 -17.49
N GLU A 10 -9.84 18.46 -18.24
CA GLU A 10 -8.45 18.08 -18.53
C GLU A 10 -7.59 18.11 -17.25
N VAL A 11 -7.78 19.13 -16.42
CA VAL A 11 -7.12 19.26 -15.12
C VAL A 11 -7.49 18.13 -14.15
N ASP A 12 -8.76 17.72 -14.13
CA ASP A 12 -9.22 16.62 -13.28
C ASP A 12 -8.62 15.26 -13.72
N GLU A 13 -8.46 15.07 -15.04
CA GLU A 13 -7.81 13.90 -15.61
C GLU A 13 -6.30 13.85 -15.29
N GLN A 14 -5.61 15.00 -15.38
CA GLN A 14 -4.21 15.12 -14.96
C GLN A 14 -4.02 14.75 -13.47
N ILE A 15 -4.88 15.27 -12.60
CA ILE A 15 -4.82 14.97 -11.16
C ILE A 15 -5.09 13.47 -10.90
N LYS A 16 -5.98 12.85 -11.66
CA LYS A 16 -6.21 11.41 -11.59
C LYS A 16 -4.95 10.62 -12.00
N ASN A 17 -4.27 11.04 -13.06
CA ASN A 17 -3.01 10.42 -13.50
C ASN A 17 -1.92 10.56 -12.44
N PHE A 18 -1.75 11.74 -11.83
CA PHE A 18 -0.80 11.95 -10.73
C PHE A 18 -1.06 10.98 -9.56
N LYS A 19 -2.34 10.76 -9.20
CA LYS A 19 -2.69 9.79 -8.14
C LYS A 19 -2.35 8.34 -8.49
N ILE A 20 -2.41 7.98 -9.77
CA ILE A 20 -2.06 6.63 -10.24
C ILE A 20 -0.54 6.47 -10.21
N GLU A 21 0.19 7.43 -10.76
CA GLU A 21 1.65 7.51 -10.75
C GLU A 21 2.22 7.43 -9.32
N MET A 22 1.69 8.28 -8.42
CA MET A 22 2.10 8.29 -7.01
C MET A 22 1.86 6.94 -6.32
N ARG A 23 0.74 6.27 -6.64
CA ARG A 23 0.45 4.92 -6.12
C ARG A 23 1.39 3.87 -6.70
N ARG A 24 1.63 3.90 -8.01
CA ARG A 24 2.51 2.96 -8.72
C ARG A 24 3.94 3.01 -8.21
N TYR A 25 4.46 4.21 -7.99
CA TYR A 25 5.83 4.41 -7.53
C TYR A 25 5.97 4.56 -6.01
N ARG A 26 4.87 4.43 -5.26
CA ARG A 26 4.78 4.64 -3.80
C ARG A 26 5.43 5.95 -3.36
N ILE A 27 5.13 7.04 -4.06
CA ILE A 27 5.65 8.38 -3.76
C ILE A 27 4.76 9.01 -2.69
N PRO A 28 5.25 9.23 -1.45
CA PRO A 28 4.45 9.88 -0.43
C PRO A 28 4.30 11.37 -0.73
N ILE A 29 3.16 11.95 -0.37
CA ILE A 29 2.87 13.40 -0.55
C ILE A 29 3.98 14.26 0.09
N LEU A 30 4.55 13.82 1.21
CA LEU A 30 5.68 14.47 1.88
C LEU A 30 6.94 14.55 1.01
N LYS A 31 7.23 13.51 0.22
CA LYS A 31 8.37 13.49 -0.68
C LYS A 31 8.12 14.42 -1.87
N LEU A 32 6.95 14.28 -2.50
CA LEU A 32 6.53 15.16 -3.60
C LEU A 32 6.59 16.63 -3.18
N SER A 33 6.04 16.97 -2.00
CA SER A 33 6.05 18.31 -1.41
C SER A 33 7.47 18.90 -1.28
N LYS A 34 8.45 18.10 -0.84
CA LYS A 34 9.85 18.52 -0.74
C LYS A 34 10.44 18.78 -2.12
N ASP A 35 10.16 17.90 -3.08
CA ASP A 35 10.74 17.95 -4.42
C ASP A 35 10.20 19.14 -5.23
N ILE A 36 8.92 19.49 -5.07
CA ILE A 36 8.31 20.65 -5.76
C ILE A 36 8.44 21.98 -4.99
N GLY A 37 8.83 21.92 -3.71
CA GLY A 37 9.00 23.08 -2.84
C GLY A 37 7.69 23.73 -2.37
N TYR A 38 6.60 22.97 -2.24
CA TYR A 38 5.30 23.46 -1.76
C TYR A 38 4.90 22.79 -0.44
N PRO A 39 4.13 23.47 0.44
CA PRO A 39 3.64 22.86 1.68
C PRO A 39 2.79 21.62 1.42
N ALA A 40 3.05 20.51 2.11
CA ALA A 40 2.35 19.24 1.92
C ALA A 40 0.82 19.36 2.04
N ALA A 41 0.33 20.23 2.93
CA ALA A 41 -1.09 20.50 3.08
C ALA A 41 -1.71 21.09 1.79
N LEU A 42 -1.01 22.02 1.15
CA LEU A 42 -1.48 22.65 -0.09
C LEU A 42 -1.45 21.66 -1.26
N VAL A 43 -0.41 20.84 -1.35
CA VAL A 43 -0.33 19.75 -2.35
C VAL A 43 -1.48 18.76 -2.15
N SER A 44 -1.76 18.38 -0.91
CA SER A 44 -2.88 17.51 -0.58
C SER A 44 -4.22 18.14 -0.96
N ASP A 45 -4.46 19.40 -0.59
CA ASP A 45 -5.70 20.10 -0.92
C ASP A 45 -5.96 20.11 -2.44
N ILE A 46 -4.92 20.32 -3.24
CA ILE A 46 -5.03 20.36 -4.71
C ILE A 46 -5.26 18.96 -5.28
N LEU A 47 -4.50 17.95 -4.84
CA LEU A 47 -4.70 16.57 -5.28
C LEU A 47 -6.10 16.05 -4.93
N PHE A 48 -6.67 16.46 -3.80
CA PHE A 48 -8.03 16.07 -3.40
C PHE A 48 -9.11 17.03 -3.86
N LEU A 49 -8.81 17.96 -4.79
CA LEU A 49 -9.76 18.93 -5.36
C LEU A 49 -10.47 19.78 -4.29
N ARG A 50 -9.86 19.94 -3.11
CA ARG A 50 -10.35 20.81 -2.03
C ARG A 50 -10.04 22.28 -2.33
N LYS A 51 -9.03 22.52 -3.17
CA LYS A 51 -8.66 23.84 -3.67
C LYS A 51 -8.48 23.80 -5.18
N LYS A 52 -8.68 24.95 -5.82
CA LYS A 52 -8.40 25.11 -7.25
C LYS A 52 -6.91 24.86 -7.49
N PRO A 53 -6.56 24.00 -8.46
CA PRO A 53 -5.18 23.74 -8.82
C PRO A 53 -4.55 24.99 -9.44
N ASP A 54 -3.31 25.26 -9.05
CA ASP A 54 -2.47 26.25 -9.72
C ASP A 54 -1.73 25.54 -10.87
N ILE A 55 -1.85 26.07 -12.09
CA ILE A 55 -1.25 25.52 -13.31
C ILE A 55 0.27 25.34 -13.12
N LYS A 56 0.94 26.29 -12.46
CA LYS A 56 2.39 26.22 -12.20
C LYS A 56 2.75 25.06 -11.27
N LEU A 57 1.85 24.72 -10.34
CA LEU A 57 2.05 23.63 -9.41
C LEU A 57 1.80 22.27 -10.08
N LEU A 58 0.80 22.17 -10.95
CA LEU A 58 0.55 20.94 -11.72
C LEU A 58 1.75 20.57 -12.59
N GLN A 59 2.33 21.55 -13.30
CA GLN A 59 3.52 21.34 -14.11
C GLN A 59 4.71 20.82 -13.27
N LYS A 60 4.93 21.39 -12.09
CA LYS A 60 5.99 20.92 -11.18
C LYS A 60 5.75 19.52 -10.64
N ILE A 61 4.50 19.14 -10.39
CA ILE A 61 4.16 17.77 -9.98
C ILE A 61 4.49 16.81 -11.11
N GLU A 62 4.12 17.14 -12.34
CA GLU A 62 4.43 16.33 -13.52
C GLU A 62 5.94 16.16 -13.71
N GLU A 63 6.72 17.24 -13.64
CA GLU A 63 8.19 17.21 -13.73
C GLU A 63 8.82 16.34 -12.64
N SER A 64 8.34 16.44 -11.39
CA SER A 64 8.84 15.64 -10.26
C SER A 64 8.51 14.15 -10.41
N LEU A 65 7.32 13.82 -10.91
CA LEU A 65 6.92 12.45 -11.19
C LEU A 65 7.75 11.85 -12.34
N ASN A 66 7.93 12.60 -13.43
CA ASN A 66 8.76 12.18 -14.56
C ASN A 66 10.25 12.01 -14.19
N GLY A 67 10.79 12.86 -13.31
CA GLY A 67 12.14 12.71 -12.77
C GLY A 67 12.30 11.44 -11.91
N SER A 68 11.27 11.08 -11.14
CA SER A 68 11.25 9.85 -10.32
C SER A 68 11.18 8.56 -11.16
N ILE A 69 10.81 8.65 -12.45
CA ILE A 69 10.83 7.53 -13.40
C ILE A 69 12.27 7.22 -13.85
N GLN A 70 13.13 8.24 -13.96
CA GLN A 70 14.52 8.07 -14.41
C GLN A 70 15.43 7.52 -13.30
N ASP A 71 15.19 7.89 -12.05
CA ASP A 71 16.03 7.45 -10.90
C ASP A 71 15.80 5.98 -10.49
N LYS A 72 14.72 5.35 -10.97
CA LYS A 72 14.39 3.93 -10.68
C LYS A 72 14.88 2.95 -11.75
N GLY A 73 15.64 3.44 -12.75
CA GLY A 73 16.26 2.63 -13.80
C GLY A 73 17.53 1.88 -13.38
N GLU A 74 18.25 2.31 -12.33
CA GLU A 74 19.62 1.83 -12.07
C GLU A 74 19.87 1.12 -10.74
N GLU A 75 18.90 1.02 -9.81
CA GLU A 75 19.06 0.20 -8.60
C GLU A 75 18.37 -1.16 -8.73
N ARG A 76 18.82 -1.96 -9.70
CA ARG A 76 18.67 -3.43 -9.63
C ARG A 76 20.03 -4.07 -9.88
N TYR A 77 20.34 -5.04 -9.03
CA TYR A 77 21.55 -5.87 -8.97
C TYR A 77 22.76 -5.24 -8.29
N LEU A 78 22.92 -5.53 -6.99
CA LEU A 78 24.10 -6.21 -6.44
C LEU A 78 23.78 -6.66 -5.00
N ASN A 79 23.47 -7.95 -4.82
CA ASN A 79 24.16 -8.85 -3.89
C ASN A 79 23.39 -10.17 -3.74
N GLY A 80 23.80 -11.15 -4.54
CA GLY A 80 23.55 -12.55 -4.28
C GLY A 80 24.74 -13.21 -3.59
N LYS A 81 24.42 -14.18 -2.71
CA LYS A 81 25.25 -15.26 -2.14
C LYS A 81 26.19 -14.97 -0.96
N GLY A 82 25.70 -15.37 0.22
CA GLY A 82 26.31 -16.45 0.99
C GLY A 82 27.10 -16.05 2.25
N ARG A 83 26.47 -16.21 3.42
CA ARG A 83 27.03 -16.93 4.59
C ARG A 83 26.00 -17.01 5.72
N ILE A 84 25.79 -18.23 6.21
CA ILE A 84 25.11 -18.50 7.48
C ILE A 84 26.09 -18.12 8.59
N SER A 85 25.72 -17.17 9.44
CA SER A 85 26.23 -17.01 10.81
C SER A 85 25.31 -16.11 11.64
N THR A 86 24.50 -16.74 12.48
CA THR A 86 24.21 -16.43 13.90
C THR A 86 24.21 -14.97 14.40
N LEU A 87 23.04 -14.59 14.93
CA LEU A 87 22.71 -13.61 16.01
C LEU A 87 22.30 -12.18 15.61
N PRO A 88 21.42 -11.54 16.42
CA PRO A 88 20.15 -10.98 15.96
C PRO A 88 20.23 -9.47 15.69
N MET A 89 19.77 -9.05 14.51
CA MET A 89 19.54 -7.63 14.23
C MET A 89 18.12 -7.26 14.67
N GLU A 90 18.02 -6.71 15.88
CA GLU A 90 16.91 -5.86 16.29
C GLU A 90 16.88 -4.61 15.40
N THR A 91 16.19 -4.67 14.27
CA THR A 91 15.64 -3.46 13.67
C THR A 91 14.40 -3.07 14.48
N MET A 92 14.65 -2.41 15.62
CA MET A 92 13.62 -1.71 16.37
C MET A 92 12.99 -0.63 15.48
N ASN A 93 11.96 -1.01 14.73
CA ASN A 93 11.01 -0.07 14.18
C ASN A 93 10.07 0.32 15.32
N LYS A 94 10.49 1.32 16.12
CA LYS A 94 9.80 1.80 17.32
C LYS A 94 8.39 2.39 17.06
N SER A 95 7.90 2.40 15.82
CA SER A 95 6.53 2.82 15.50
C SER A 95 5.47 1.73 15.69
N TYR A 96 5.85 0.47 15.89
CA TYR A 96 4.90 -0.66 16.06
C TYR A 96 4.92 -1.32 17.44
N GLN A 97 5.71 -0.81 18.39
CA GLN A 97 5.79 -1.36 19.75
C GLN A 97 4.54 -1.12 20.62
N SER A 98 3.45 -0.58 20.06
CA SER A 98 2.20 -0.32 20.79
C SER A 98 1.03 -1.25 20.42
N LEU A 99 1.30 -2.40 19.79
CA LEU A 99 0.39 -3.54 19.84
C LEU A 99 1.06 -4.66 20.64
N SER A 100 1.38 -4.39 21.90
CA SER A 100 1.75 -5.45 22.84
C SER A 100 0.56 -6.42 22.97
N CYS A 101 0.69 -7.58 22.32
CA CYS A 101 0.29 -8.91 22.77
C CYS A 101 -0.61 -9.03 24.03
N ALA A 102 -1.80 -8.43 24.04
CA ALA A 102 -2.69 -8.47 25.21
C ALA A 102 -4.03 -9.17 24.96
N ASN A 103 -4.36 -9.56 23.72
CA ASN A 103 -5.62 -10.24 23.43
C ASN A 103 -5.39 -11.49 22.57
N SER A 104 -5.02 -12.60 23.23
CA SER A 104 -4.94 -13.93 22.59
C SER A 104 -6.23 -14.33 21.88
N ASP A 105 -7.36 -13.78 22.30
CA ASP A 105 -8.68 -14.09 21.75
C ASP A 105 -8.95 -13.43 20.39
N ILE A 106 -8.33 -12.28 20.10
CA ILE A 106 -8.43 -11.61 18.79
C ILE A 106 -7.79 -12.47 17.70
N LEU A 107 -6.63 -13.05 18.00
CA LEU A 107 -5.91 -13.90 17.06
C LEU A 107 -6.69 -15.18 16.79
N ASN A 108 -7.20 -15.84 17.84
CA ASN A 108 -7.76 -17.21 17.72
C ASN A 108 -8.87 -17.37 16.66
N LYS A 109 -9.60 -16.30 16.30
CA LYS A 109 -10.66 -16.35 15.27
C LYS A 109 -10.23 -15.82 13.90
N LEU A 110 -9.20 -14.99 13.80
CA LEU A 110 -8.81 -14.32 12.55
C LEU A 110 -8.36 -15.35 11.51
N GLY A 111 -7.37 -16.18 11.83
CA GLY A 111 -6.84 -17.19 10.94
C GLY A 111 -7.89 -18.21 10.52
N GLY A 112 -8.82 -18.54 11.42
CA GLY A 112 -9.98 -19.39 11.10
C GLY A 112 -10.91 -18.76 10.06
N LYS A 113 -11.18 -17.45 10.14
CA LYS A 113 -11.97 -16.74 9.13
C LYS A 113 -11.24 -16.63 7.80
N ILE A 114 -9.95 -16.35 7.82
CA ILE A 114 -9.12 -16.29 6.59
C ILE A 114 -9.11 -17.67 5.90
N LYS A 115 -8.93 -18.74 6.67
CA LYS A 115 -9.03 -20.11 6.17
C LYS A 115 -10.41 -20.40 5.56
N THR A 116 -11.47 -19.93 6.20
CA THR A 116 -12.85 -20.09 5.72
C THR A 116 -13.05 -19.37 4.37
N ILE A 117 -12.54 -18.14 4.24
CA ILE A 117 -12.59 -17.40 2.96
C ILE A 117 -11.86 -18.19 1.88
N ARG A 118 -10.63 -18.63 2.15
CA ARG A 118 -9.84 -19.39 1.17
C ARG A 118 -10.54 -20.68 0.74
N THR A 119 -11.08 -21.45 1.68
CA THR A 119 -11.77 -22.72 1.35
C THR A 119 -13.09 -22.50 0.64
N GLN A 120 -13.84 -21.43 0.95
CA GLN A 120 -15.06 -21.07 0.22
C GLN A 120 -14.78 -20.68 -1.24
N LEU A 121 -13.61 -20.10 -1.50
CA LEU A 121 -13.13 -19.78 -2.85
C LEU A 121 -12.52 -21.00 -3.56
N ASN A 122 -12.44 -22.17 -2.90
CA ASN A 122 -11.77 -23.38 -3.41
C ASN A 122 -10.29 -23.17 -3.80
N LEU A 123 -9.60 -22.25 -3.13
CA LEU A 123 -8.20 -21.93 -3.44
C LEU A 123 -7.23 -22.72 -2.55
N SER A 124 -6.13 -23.17 -3.14
CA SER A 124 -4.97 -23.67 -2.39
C SER A 124 -4.24 -22.52 -1.68
N GLU A 125 -3.38 -22.84 -0.70
CA GLU A 125 -2.52 -21.83 -0.03
C GLU A 125 -1.63 -21.08 -1.04
N VAL A 126 -1.23 -21.75 -2.12
CA VAL A 126 -0.39 -21.19 -3.19
C VAL A 126 -1.18 -20.17 -4.02
N GLU A 127 -2.36 -20.57 -4.49
CA GLU A 127 -3.23 -19.70 -5.30
C GLU A 127 -3.72 -18.52 -4.49
N PHE A 128 -4.16 -18.75 -3.26
CA PHE A 128 -4.61 -17.69 -2.36
C PHE A 128 -3.52 -16.66 -2.08
N GLY A 129 -2.27 -17.10 -1.89
CA GLY A 129 -1.15 -16.19 -1.72
C GLY A 129 -0.73 -15.43 -2.99
N ALA A 130 -1.05 -15.98 -4.17
CA ALA A 130 -0.81 -15.34 -5.46
C ALA A 130 -1.83 -14.24 -5.78
N GLU A 131 -3.03 -14.30 -5.20
CA GLU A 131 -4.06 -13.26 -5.33
C GLU A 131 -3.74 -11.98 -4.53
N LEU A 132 -2.79 -12.04 -3.60
CA LEU A 132 -2.43 -10.92 -2.73
C LEU A 132 -1.28 -10.09 -3.30
N THR A 133 -1.25 -8.79 -2.99
CA THR A 133 -0.20 -7.87 -3.43
C THR A 133 0.51 -7.20 -2.24
N PRO A 134 1.82 -7.41 -2.04
CA PRO A 134 2.69 -8.30 -2.81
C PRO A 134 2.35 -9.78 -2.61
N VAL A 135 2.69 -10.60 -3.61
CA VAL A 135 2.50 -12.05 -3.57
C VAL A 135 3.15 -12.62 -2.33
N VAL A 136 2.40 -13.45 -1.61
CA VAL A 136 2.86 -14.10 -0.39
C VAL A 136 3.03 -15.59 -0.58
N SER A 137 4.02 -16.14 0.13
CA SER A 137 4.31 -17.58 0.05
C SER A 137 3.20 -18.41 0.71
N PRO A 138 2.97 -19.67 0.27
CA PRO A 138 1.97 -20.56 0.87
C PRO A 138 2.26 -20.84 2.36
N ARG A 139 3.55 -20.86 2.75
CA ARG A 139 3.95 -20.99 4.15
C ARG A 139 3.43 -19.84 5.00
N PHE A 140 3.50 -18.63 4.48
CA PHE A 140 3.02 -17.44 5.17
C PHE A 140 1.51 -17.46 5.34
N ILE A 141 0.76 -17.89 4.32
CA ILE A 141 -0.69 -18.12 4.42
C ILE A 141 -1.01 -19.10 5.55
N ARG A 142 -0.27 -20.22 5.63
CA ARG A 142 -0.46 -21.20 6.71
C ARG A 142 -0.17 -20.61 8.09
N GLU A 143 0.90 -19.84 8.24
CA GLU A 143 1.24 -19.17 9.50
C GLU A 143 0.17 -18.14 9.91
N ILE A 144 -0.48 -17.48 8.95
CA ILE A 144 -1.64 -16.61 9.19
C ILE A 144 -2.86 -17.42 9.64
N GLU A 145 -3.19 -18.49 8.93
CA GLU A 145 -4.35 -19.35 9.25
C GLU A 145 -4.22 -20.01 10.63
N ASP A 146 -3.00 -20.35 11.03
CA ASP A 146 -2.65 -20.91 12.34
C ASP A 146 -2.51 -19.82 13.44
N ASN A 147 -2.81 -18.56 13.12
CA ASN A 147 -2.68 -17.41 14.03
C ASN A 147 -1.27 -17.21 14.59
N ARG A 148 -0.24 -17.68 13.87
CA ARG A 148 1.17 -17.48 14.25
C ARG A 148 1.70 -16.14 13.76
N PHE A 149 1.06 -15.58 12.74
CA PHE A 149 1.44 -14.31 12.15
C PHE A 149 0.21 -13.44 11.84
N VAL A 150 0.34 -12.14 12.06
CA VAL A 150 -0.70 -11.16 11.72
C VAL A 150 -0.34 -10.51 10.39
N PRO A 151 -1.16 -10.67 9.33
CA PRO A 151 -0.89 -10.04 8.04
C PRO A 151 -0.85 -8.51 8.13
N SER A 152 -0.28 -7.87 7.11
CA SER A 152 -0.34 -6.41 6.98
C SER A 152 -1.78 -5.94 6.79
N LEU A 153 -2.06 -4.66 7.09
CA LEU A 153 -3.38 -4.07 6.86
C LEU A 153 -3.78 -4.13 5.37
N GLU A 154 -2.83 -3.91 4.46
CA GLU A 154 -3.06 -4.01 3.01
C GLU A 154 -3.56 -5.41 2.65
N HIS A 155 -2.88 -6.46 3.12
CA HIS A 155 -3.31 -7.84 2.92
C HIS A 155 -4.65 -8.15 3.57
N LEU A 156 -4.94 -7.60 4.76
CA LEU A 156 -6.23 -7.81 5.43
C LEU A 156 -7.40 -7.20 4.64
N ILE A 157 -7.19 -6.04 4.03
CA ILE A 157 -8.17 -5.39 3.15
C ILE A 157 -8.40 -6.27 1.91
N GLU A 158 -7.33 -6.70 1.23
CA GLU A 158 -7.43 -7.57 0.06
C GLU A 158 -8.13 -8.90 0.37
N ILE A 159 -7.81 -9.53 1.49
CA ILE A 159 -8.45 -10.77 1.95
C ILE A 159 -9.95 -10.54 2.21
N ALA A 160 -10.32 -9.40 2.82
CA ALA A 160 -11.72 -9.07 3.05
C ALA A 160 -12.47 -8.86 1.73
N ASP A 161 -11.85 -8.18 0.76
CA ASP A 161 -12.41 -7.96 -0.58
C ASP A 161 -12.60 -9.29 -1.34
N LEU A 162 -11.59 -10.18 -1.32
CA LEU A 162 -11.67 -11.53 -1.90
C LEU A 162 -12.83 -12.34 -1.29
N GLY A 163 -12.98 -12.26 0.04
CA GLY A 163 -14.07 -12.91 0.77
C GLY A 163 -15.43 -12.23 0.65
N LYS A 164 -15.52 -11.05 0.01
CA LYS A 164 -16.71 -10.19 -0.03
C LYS A 164 -17.28 -9.91 1.37
N VAL A 165 -16.40 -9.72 2.35
CA VAL A 165 -16.73 -9.40 3.74
C VAL A 165 -16.18 -8.04 4.11
N THR A 166 -16.69 -7.45 5.19
CA THR A 166 -16.11 -6.20 5.70
C THR A 166 -14.84 -6.50 6.51
N LEU A 167 -13.88 -5.57 6.48
CA LEU A 167 -12.68 -5.67 7.31
C LEU A 167 -13.04 -5.75 8.81
N ASP A 168 -14.10 -5.05 9.23
CA ASP A 168 -14.63 -5.17 10.58
C ASP A 168 -15.09 -6.59 10.90
N TRP A 169 -15.85 -7.24 10.02
CA TRP A 169 -16.25 -8.64 10.22
C TRP A 169 -15.04 -9.55 10.34
N LEU A 170 -13.99 -9.33 9.53
CA LEU A 170 -12.77 -10.13 9.56
C LEU A 170 -12.07 -10.02 10.93
N LEU A 171 -11.97 -8.80 11.47
CA LEU A 171 -11.26 -8.49 12.71
C LEU A 171 -12.10 -8.65 13.99
N ARG A 172 -13.43 -8.73 13.88
CA ARG A 172 -14.35 -8.80 15.03
C ARG A 172 -14.20 -10.10 15.82
N VAL A 173 -14.10 -10.00 17.15
CA VAL A 173 -13.97 -11.17 18.06
C VAL A 173 -15.33 -11.77 18.39
#